data_AF-A0A3P7M304-F1
#
_entry.id   AF-A0A3P7M304-F1
#
_cell.length_a   1.000
_cell.length_b   1.000
_cell.length_c   1.000
_cell.angle_alpha   90.00
_cell.angle_beta   90.00
_cell.angle_gamma   90.00
#
_symmetry.space_group_name_H-M   'P 1'
#
loop_
_entity.id
_entity.type
_entity.pdbx_description
1 polymer ?
#
loop_
_entity_poly.entity_id
_entity_poly.type
_entity_poly.pdbx_seq_one_letter_code
_entity_poly.pdbx_strand_id
1 'polypeptide(L)'
;MYVMDLEKKTCKPDGVPKILKERAACAWVDGENLLGPVVGNFCMDLAIQKAKQAGVGWVVAKGPPFQPLKIIVQEFVLGSNHYGIAGWYVMRAMREGVIGMSMTNTSPISYPTRSSQPALGTNPIAVGANGTSGDS
;
A
#
# COMPACT_ATOMS: atom_id res chain seq x y z
N MET A 1 -5.76 -8.05 -17.18
CA MET A 1 -4.52 -7.80 -16.41
C MET A 1 -4.27 -8.95 -15.45
N TYR A 2 -4.98 -9.05 -14.33
CA TYR A 2 -4.74 -10.08 -13.31
C TYR A 2 -4.65 -11.54 -13.81
N VAL A 3 -5.60 -12.00 -14.63
CA VAL A 3 -5.55 -13.37 -15.18
C VAL A 3 -4.29 -13.58 -16.02
N MET A 4 -3.95 -12.62 -16.88
CA MET A 4 -2.75 -12.67 -17.70
C MET A 4 -1.47 -12.64 -16.86
N ASP A 5 -1.44 -11.89 -15.77
CA ASP A 5 -0.27 -11.80 -14.89
C ASP A 5 -0.02 -13.13 -14.15
N LEU A 6 -1.09 -13.87 -13.84
CA LEU A 6 -1.02 -15.22 -13.28
C LEU A 6 -0.58 -16.23 -14.34
N GLU A 7 -1.19 -16.20 -15.53
CA GLU A 7 -0.83 -17.10 -16.65
C GLU A 7 0.64 -16.92 -17.06
N LYS A 8 1.11 -15.67 -17.14
CA LYS A 8 2.50 -15.31 -17.44
C LYS A 8 3.45 -15.46 -16.24
N LYS A 9 2.95 -15.89 -15.08
CA LYS A 9 3.72 -16.05 -13.84
C LYS A 9 4.46 -14.78 -13.41
N THR A 10 3.93 -13.62 -13.79
CA THR A 10 4.42 -12.31 -13.35
C THR A 10 4.02 -12.05 -11.90
N CYS A 11 2.88 -12.60 -11.46
CA CYS A 11 2.46 -12.68 -10.06
C CYS A 11 2.44 -14.14 -9.58
N LYS A 12 2.73 -14.39 -8.31
CA LYS A 12 2.42 -15.68 -7.67
C LYS A 12 0.90 -15.80 -7.42
N PRO A 13 0.29 -16.97 -7.72
CA PRO A 13 -1.13 -17.19 -7.48
C PRO A 13 -1.46 -17.41 -5.99
N ASP A 14 -0.48 -17.88 -5.22
CA ASP A 14 -0.64 -18.31 -3.84
C ASP A 14 0.56 -17.90 -2.97
N GLY A 15 0.30 -17.75 -1.68
CA GLY A 15 1.26 -17.34 -0.67
C GLY A 15 0.66 -16.38 0.34
N VAL A 16 1.47 -16.00 1.33
CA VAL A 16 1.07 -15.08 2.39
C VAL A 16 2.16 -14.01 2.54
N PRO A 17 1.81 -12.71 2.56
CA PRO A 17 2.78 -11.66 2.83
C PRO A 17 3.48 -11.88 4.19
N LYS A 18 4.77 -11.53 4.27
CA LYS A 18 5.59 -11.79 5.47
C LYS A 18 6.07 -10.50 6.09
N ILE A 19 5.93 -10.36 7.41
CA ILE A 19 6.52 -9.24 8.14
C ILE A 19 8.03 -9.46 8.21
N LEU A 20 8.80 -8.58 7.56
CA LEU A 20 10.27 -8.60 7.58
C LEU A 20 10.83 -7.99 8.86
N LYS A 21 10.17 -6.93 9.34
CA LYS A 21 10.57 -6.17 10.52
C LYS A 21 9.40 -5.38 11.04
N GLU A 22 9.27 -5.27 12.35
CA GLU A 22 8.24 -4.44 12.96
C GLU A 22 8.71 -3.73 14.23
N ARG A 23 7.97 -2.67 14.56
CA ARG A 23 7.97 -1.97 15.84
C ARG A 23 6.49 -1.74 16.24
N ALA A 24 6.27 -1.10 17.38
CA ALA A 24 4.92 -0.80 17.89
C ALA A 24 4.02 -0.14 16.82
N ALA A 25 4.53 0.89 16.15
CA ALA A 25 3.76 1.70 15.20
C ALA A 25 4.08 1.43 13.72
N CYS A 26 5.05 0.58 13.38
CA CYS A 26 5.44 0.38 11.98
C CYS A 26 5.85 -1.04 11.63
N ALA A 27 5.70 -1.42 10.35
CA ALA A 27 6.20 -2.69 9.82
C ALA A 27 6.65 -2.59 8.37
N TRP A 28 7.56 -3.49 8.01
CA TRP A 28 7.92 -3.82 6.63
C TRP A 28 7.37 -5.19 6.30
N VAL A 29 6.75 -5.31 5.13
CA VAL A 29 6.10 -6.52 4.65
C VAL A 29 6.69 -6.91 3.29
N ASP A 30 7.14 -8.15 3.16
CA ASP A 30 7.41 -8.75 1.86
C ASP A 30 6.08 -9.19 1.24
N GLY A 31 5.76 -8.68 0.06
CA GLY A 31 4.55 -9.03 -0.68
C GLY A 31 4.64 -10.40 -1.38
N GLU A 32 5.79 -11.06 -1.37
CA GLU A 32 6.01 -12.40 -1.95
C GLU A 32 5.63 -12.50 -3.44
N ASN A 33 5.66 -11.37 -4.16
CA ASN A 33 5.21 -11.22 -5.54
C ASN A 33 3.74 -11.63 -5.76
N LEU A 34 2.90 -11.48 -4.74
CA LEU A 34 1.47 -11.78 -4.82
C LEU A 34 0.70 -10.68 -5.56
N LEU A 35 -0.59 -10.95 -5.79
CA LEU A 35 -1.52 -9.96 -6.30
C LEU A 35 -1.62 -8.76 -5.35
N GLY A 36 -1.59 -7.56 -5.91
CA GLY A 36 -1.64 -6.31 -5.15
C GLY A 36 -2.78 -6.22 -4.14
N PRO A 37 -4.03 -6.63 -4.46
CA PRO A 37 -5.12 -6.66 -3.49
C PRO A 37 -4.85 -7.52 -2.25
N VAL A 38 -4.15 -8.64 -2.39
CA VAL A 38 -3.79 -9.54 -1.28
C VAL A 38 -2.81 -8.85 -0.34
N VAL A 39 -1.72 -8.32 -0.90
CA VAL A 39 -0.68 -7.63 -0.12
C VAL A 39 -1.21 -6.34 0.49
N GLY A 40 -1.97 -5.55 -0.28
CA GLY A 40 -2.56 -4.30 0.18
C GLY A 40 -3.56 -4.52 1.31
N ASN A 41 -4.36 -5.59 1.24
CA ASN A 41 -5.29 -5.92 2.32
C ASN A 41 -4.54 -6.30 3.59
N PHE A 42 -3.54 -7.18 3.50
CA PHE A 42 -2.70 -7.58 4.63
C PHE A 42 -2.01 -6.36 5.28
N CYS A 43 -1.41 -5.49 4.47
CA CYS A 43 -0.70 -4.31 4.98
C CYS A 43 -1.65 -3.33 5.67
N MET A 44 -2.85 -3.12 5.13
CA MET A 44 -3.84 -2.22 5.74
C MET A 44 -4.37 -2.81 7.06
N ASP A 45 -4.64 -4.11 7.12
CA ASP A 45 -5.09 -4.77 8.35
C ASP A 45 -4.05 -4.67 9.46
N LEU A 46 -2.77 -4.90 9.11
CA LEU A 46 -1.65 -4.72 10.03
C LEU A 46 -1.50 -3.24 10.47
N ALA A 47 -1.71 -2.28 9.57
CA ALA A 47 -1.63 -0.86 9.89
C ALA A 47 -2.75 -0.45 10.86
N ILE A 48 -3.99 -0.91 10.63
CA ILE A 48 -5.13 -0.66 11.51
C ILE A 48 -4.87 -1.27 12.89
N GLN A 49 -4.40 -2.51 12.95
CA GLN A 49 -4.06 -3.18 14.22
C GLN A 49 -3.04 -2.36 15.02
N LYS A 50 -1.95 -1.92 14.37
CA LYS A 50 -0.92 -1.10 15.01
C LYS A 50 -1.44 0.27 15.41
N ALA A 51 -2.28 0.90 14.60
CA ALA A 51 -2.91 2.18 14.93
C ALA A 51 -3.79 2.08 16.19
N LYS A 52 -4.59 1.02 16.31
CA LYS A 52 -5.41 0.79 17.52
C LYS A 52 -4.58 0.54 18.78
N GLN A 53 -3.38 -0.02 18.65
CA GLN A 53 -2.50 -0.33 19.78
C GLN A 53 -1.58 0.83 20.19
N ALA A 54 -1.00 1.53 19.21
CA ALA A 54 0.05 2.54 19.41
C ALA A 54 -0.39 3.96 19.05
N GLY A 55 -1.64 4.17 18.64
CA GLY A 55 -2.18 5.44 18.14
C GLY A 55 -1.88 5.73 16.67
N VAL A 56 -0.90 5.04 16.09
CA VAL A 56 -0.46 5.18 14.70
C VAL A 56 0.01 3.84 14.12
N GLY A 57 -0.25 3.61 12.84
CA GLY A 57 0.23 2.46 12.08
C GLY A 57 0.81 2.88 10.72
N TRP A 58 2.07 2.53 10.45
CA TRP A 58 2.72 2.70 9.15
C TRP A 58 3.26 1.38 8.64
N VAL A 59 2.67 0.86 7.57
CA VAL A 59 3.06 -0.43 6.99
C VAL A 59 3.48 -0.22 5.55
N VAL A 60 4.69 -0.69 5.25
CA VAL A 60 5.27 -0.61 3.91
C VAL A 60 5.40 -2.01 3.33
N ALA A 61 4.81 -2.26 2.16
CA ALA A 61 5.21 -3.41 1.37
C ALA A 61 6.56 -3.07 0.74
N LYS A 62 7.60 -3.85 1.04
CA LYS A 62 9.00 -3.58 0.73
C LYS A 62 9.61 -4.73 -0.07
N GLY A 63 10.20 -4.41 -1.22
CA GLY A 63 11.16 -5.27 -1.92
C GLY A 63 12.61 -5.11 -1.42
N PRO A 64 13.60 -5.80 -2.02
CA PRO A 64 15.02 -5.65 -1.65
C PRO A 64 15.48 -4.16 -1.69
N PRO A 65 16.54 -3.81 -0.94
CA PRO A 65 16.58 -2.65 -0.07
C PRO A 65 16.57 -1.30 -0.78
N PHE A 66 15.63 -0.42 -0.38
CA PHE A 66 15.82 1.03 -0.37
C PHE A 66 15.34 1.64 0.96
N GLN A 67 15.84 2.83 1.26
CA GLN A 67 15.99 3.50 2.58
C GLN A 67 14.66 4.04 3.17
N PRO A 68 14.51 4.21 4.51
CA PRO A 68 13.19 4.47 5.12
C PRO A 68 12.76 5.94 5.07
N LEU A 69 11.48 6.17 4.78
CA LEU A 69 10.71 7.39 5.08
C LEU A 69 9.77 7.15 6.28
N LYS A 70 9.36 8.23 6.98
CA LYS A 70 8.49 8.25 8.17
C LYS A 70 7.34 9.25 7.95
N ILE A 71 6.08 8.88 8.26
CA ILE A 71 4.89 9.72 8.66
C ILE A 71 3.72 8.75 9.00
N ILE A 72 2.41 8.97 8.73
CA ILE A 72 1.28 7.98 8.76
C ILE A 72 0.74 7.71 7.32
N VAL A 73 0.95 6.52 6.74
CA VAL A 73 0.68 6.14 5.33
C VAL A 73 0.88 4.61 5.18
N GLN A 74 -0.03 3.94 4.47
CA GLN A 74 0.29 2.67 3.81
C GLN A 74 1.03 2.97 2.50
N GLU A 75 2.34 2.70 2.47
CA GLU A 75 3.19 2.95 1.30
C GLU A 75 3.51 1.61 0.63
N PHE A 76 3.30 1.49 -0.68
CA PHE A 76 3.47 0.23 -1.38
C PHE A 76 4.61 0.31 -2.37
N VAL A 77 5.73 -0.37 -2.09
CA VAL A 77 6.95 -0.31 -2.90
C VAL A 77 7.67 -1.67 -2.97
N LEU A 78 7.58 -2.32 -4.13
CA LEU A 78 8.32 -3.52 -4.57
C LEU A 78 7.97 -4.84 -3.84
N GLY A 79 7.98 -5.96 -4.58
CA GLY A 79 7.56 -7.28 -4.10
C GLY A 79 6.05 -7.55 -4.17
N SER A 80 5.29 -6.66 -4.83
CA SER A 80 3.86 -6.80 -5.06
C SER A 80 3.45 -6.15 -6.39
N ASN A 81 2.22 -6.42 -6.82
CA ASN A 81 1.70 -6.07 -8.14
C ASN A 81 0.56 -5.04 -8.08
N HIS A 82 -0.06 -4.74 -9.22
CA HIS A 82 -1.14 -3.76 -9.35
C HIS A 82 -2.23 -3.97 -8.29
N TYR A 83 -2.41 -3.01 -7.38
CA TYR A 83 -3.28 -3.17 -6.20
C TYR A 83 -4.71 -2.63 -6.39
N GLY A 84 -5.04 -2.15 -7.60
CA GLY A 84 -6.36 -1.62 -7.90
C GLY A 84 -6.57 -0.22 -7.30
N ILE A 85 -7.74 -0.01 -6.70
CA ILE A 85 -8.18 1.31 -6.24
C ILE A 85 -7.61 1.65 -4.86
N ALA A 86 -6.75 2.67 -4.78
CA ALA A 86 -6.16 3.16 -3.52
C ALA A 86 -7.21 3.45 -2.42
N GLY A 87 -8.37 3.99 -2.82
CA GLY A 87 -9.47 4.30 -1.92
C GLY A 87 -10.07 3.10 -1.21
N TRP A 88 -9.96 1.88 -1.76
CA TRP A 88 -10.44 0.66 -1.09
C TRP A 88 -9.79 0.47 0.28
N TYR A 89 -8.47 0.62 0.36
CA TYR A 89 -7.72 0.43 1.60
C TYR A 89 -8.08 1.49 2.63
N VAL A 90 -8.22 2.74 2.19
CA VAL A 90 -8.65 3.85 3.03
C VAL A 90 -10.06 3.61 3.59
N MET A 91 -10.99 3.13 2.77
CA MET A 91 -12.33 2.78 3.24
C MET A 91 -12.31 1.67 4.29
N ARG A 92 -11.38 0.71 4.21
CA ARG A 92 -11.21 -0.32 5.25
C ARG A 92 -10.76 0.29 6.58
N ALA A 93 -9.79 1.21 6.54
CA ALA A 93 -9.35 1.95 7.74
C ALA A 93 -10.50 2.74 8.36
N MET A 94 -11.26 3.47 7.54
CA MET A 94 -12.42 4.26 7.98
C MET A 94 -13.50 3.41 8.64
N ARG A 95 -13.80 2.21 8.11
CA ARG A 95 -14.75 1.27 8.73
C ARG A 95 -14.33 0.82 10.13
N GLU A 96 -13.04 0.85 10.41
CA GLU A 96 -12.46 0.48 11.70
C GLU A 96 -12.31 1.68 12.65
N GLY A 97 -12.89 2.83 12.30
CA GLY A 97 -12.89 4.05 13.12
C GLY A 97 -11.56 4.80 13.11
N VAL A 98 -10.68 4.55 12.13
CA VAL A 98 -9.38 5.23 12.02
C VAL A 98 -9.26 6.01 10.71
N ILE A 99 -8.48 7.08 10.72
CA ILE A 99 -8.14 7.83 9.50
C ILE A 99 -7.24 6.94 8.62
N GLY A 100 -7.55 6.87 7.33
CA GLY A 100 -6.85 6.03 6.37
C GLY A 100 -6.05 6.85 5.36
N MET A 101 -4.85 6.34 5.02
CA MET A 101 -4.06 6.86 3.91
C MET A 101 -3.36 5.71 3.18
N SER A 102 -3.45 5.69 1.85
CA SER A 102 -2.85 4.66 1.00
C SER A 102 -2.23 5.28 -0.24
N MET A 103 -1.02 4.86 -0.59
CA MET A 103 -0.33 5.28 -1.80
C MET A 103 0.53 4.16 -2.38
N THR A 104 0.77 4.21 -3.68
CA THR A 104 1.65 3.27 -4.39
C THR A 104 2.38 3.97 -5.53
N ASN A 105 3.51 3.43 -5.94
CA ASN A 105 4.16 3.81 -7.19
C ASN A 105 3.62 2.97 -8.37
N THR A 106 3.88 3.43 -9.59
CA THR A 106 3.57 2.69 -10.82
C THR A 106 4.72 2.82 -11.82
N SER A 107 4.67 2.09 -12.93
CA SER A 107 5.67 2.17 -14.00
C SER A 107 5.86 3.61 -14.51
N PRO A 108 7.06 3.99 -14.94
CA PRO A 108 7.36 5.34 -15.39
C PRO A 108 6.64 5.64 -16.72
N ILE A 109 5.54 6.39 -16.65
CA ILE A 109 4.72 6.79 -17.80
C ILE A 109 4.44 8.30 -17.84
N SER A 110 4.75 9.01 -16.75
CA SER A 110 4.56 10.44 -16.57
C SER A 110 5.91 11.17 -16.67
N TYR A 111 5.89 12.34 -17.32
CA TYR A 111 7.05 13.21 -17.51
C TYR A 111 7.14 14.19 -16.34
N PRO A 112 8.27 14.22 -15.61
CA PRO A 112 8.53 15.31 -14.68
C PRO A 112 8.48 16.67 -15.39
N THR A 113 8.14 17.71 -14.65
CA THR A 113 8.14 19.09 -15.15
C THR A 113 9.47 19.41 -15.85
N ARG A 114 9.40 19.81 -17.13
CA ARG A 114 10.55 20.12 -18.01
C ARG A 114 11.44 18.93 -18.38
N SER A 115 10.97 17.70 -18.21
CA SER A 115 11.67 16.50 -18.70
C SER A 115 11.21 16.14 -20.11
N SER A 116 12.15 15.63 -20.92
CA SER A 116 11.87 14.96 -22.19
C SER A 116 11.80 13.43 -22.06
N GLN A 117 11.93 12.90 -20.84
CA GLN A 117 11.90 11.47 -20.54
C GLN A 117 10.89 11.14 -19.43
N PRO A 118 10.12 10.04 -19.55
CA PRO A 118 9.22 9.58 -18.50
C PRO A 118 10.03 9.03 -17.31
N ALA A 119 9.62 9.38 -16.09
CA ALA A 119 10.30 8.93 -14.87
C ALA A 119 9.35 8.67 -13.69
N LEU A 120 8.11 9.19 -13.74
CA LEU A 120 7.13 9.02 -12.67
C LEU A 120 5.98 8.13 -13.14
N GLY A 121 5.30 7.48 -12.20
CA GLY A 121 4.04 6.83 -12.47
C GLY A 121 2.85 7.78 -12.32
N THR A 122 1.63 7.24 -12.33
CA THR A 122 0.42 7.97 -11.89
C THR A 122 0.39 8.15 -10.37
N ASN A 123 1.10 7.27 -9.65
CA ASN A 123 1.40 7.33 -8.22
C ASN A 123 0.24 7.83 -7.35
N PRO A 124 -0.88 7.06 -7.31
CA PRO A 124 -2.09 7.53 -6.63
C PRO A 124 -1.86 7.68 -5.13
N ILE A 125 -2.51 8.69 -4.56
CA ILE A 125 -2.64 8.90 -3.12
C ILE A 125 -4.13 8.95 -2.80
N ALA A 126 -4.56 8.15 -1.83
CA ALA A 126 -5.90 8.20 -1.26
C ALA A 126 -5.80 8.52 0.24
N VAL A 127 -6.69 9.41 0.71
CA VAL A 127 -6.83 9.81 2.11
C VAL A 127 -8.31 9.84 2.46
N GLY A 128 -8.66 9.46 3.68
CA GLY A 128 -10.05 9.48 4.13
C GLY A 128 -10.17 9.46 5.64
N ALA A 129 -11.16 10.19 6.13
CA ALA A 129 -11.55 10.26 7.53
C ALA A 129 -13.08 10.21 7.61
N ASN A 130 -13.63 9.63 8.66
CA ASN A 130 -15.07 9.69 8.88
C ASN A 130 -15.46 11.09 9.33
N GLY A 131 -16.51 11.65 8.74
CA GLY A 131 -17.18 12.80 9.31
C GLY A 131 -17.91 12.45 10.60
N THR A 132 -18.32 13.47 11.34
CA THR A 132 -19.17 13.35 12.52
C THR A 132 -20.59 13.77 12.19
N SER A 133 -21.59 13.16 12.84
CA SER A 133 -22.99 13.65 12.79
C SER A 133 -23.64 13.74 11.39
N GLY A 134 -23.16 12.93 10.43
CA GLY A 134 -23.70 12.94 9.07
C GLY A 134 -23.04 13.97 8.13
N ASP A 135 -22.01 14.68 8.60
CA ASP A 135 -21.15 15.48 7.72
C ASP A 135 -20.34 14.57 6.79
N SER A 136 -20.26 14.97 5.52
CA SER A 136 -19.42 14.35 4.48
C SER A 136 -18.03 14.93 4.44
#